data_AF-A0A7W2D757-F1
#
_entry.id   AF-A0A7W2D757-F1
#
_cell.length_a   1.000
_cell.length_b   1.000
_cell.length_c   1.000
_cell.angle_alpha   90.00
_cell.angle_beta   90.00
_cell.angle_gamma   90.00
#
_symmetry.space_group_name_H-M   'P 1'
#
loop_
_entity.id
_entity.type
_entity.pdbx_description
1 polymer ?
#
loop_
_entity_poly.entity_id
_entity_poly.type
_entity_poly.pdbx_seq_one_letter_code
_entity_poly.pdbx_strand_id
1 'polypeptide(L)'
;MAPEQVRGQAGHPADVFAWALTVAYVTTGRPPFGTGPAEAVLHRVLHEEPDLDGVPAHLKELLTSALSRSPERRPTPGHLLSELPGAQDPGTTLDVDAVSTVLATAWQMPEAAASPASVLRQRTTRAAAVAAVVLLLTTAGSSGRCCPVTPP
;
A
#
# COMPACT_ATOMS: atom_id res chain seq x y z
N MET A 1 0.57 -4.92 8.29
CA MET A 1 -0.39 -6.03 8.08
C MET A 1 -0.80 -6.54 9.45
N ALA A 2 -2.08 -6.86 9.66
CA ALA A 2 -2.54 -7.41 10.93
C ALA A 2 -2.17 -8.92 11.05
N PRO A 3 -1.93 -9.45 12.26
CA PRO A 3 -1.56 -10.86 12.48
C PRO A 3 -2.49 -11.88 11.83
N GLU A 4 -3.80 -11.63 11.86
CA GLU A 4 -4.82 -12.48 11.27
C GLU A 4 -4.81 -12.47 9.73
N GLN A 5 -4.38 -11.36 9.11
CA GLN A 5 -4.20 -11.29 7.65
C GLN A 5 -3.05 -12.16 7.18
N VAL A 6 -1.99 -12.28 7.99
CA VAL A 6 -0.89 -13.24 7.74
C VAL A 6 -1.40 -14.68 7.73
N ARG A 7 -2.46 -14.95 8.49
CA ARG A 7 -3.14 -16.26 8.57
C ARG A 7 -4.25 -16.43 7.53
N GLY A 8 -4.43 -15.46 6.62
CA GLY A 8 -5.44 -15.51 5.56
C GLY A 8 -6.84 -15.06 5.97
N GLN A 9 -7.00 -14.37 7.12
CA GLN A 9 -8.27 -13.83 7.58
C GLN A 9 -8.35 -12.32 7.31
N ALA A 10 -9.49 -11.85 6.82
CA ALA A 10 -9.74 -10.43 6.56
C ALA A 10 -10.99 -9.96 7.32
N GLY A 11 -10.96 -8.72 7.81
CA GLY A 11 -12.10 -8.09 8.46
C GLY A 11 -11.77 -6.72 9.01
N HIS A 12 -12.81 -5.97 9.38
CA HIS A 12 -12.72 -4.60 9.90
C HIS A 12 -11.68 -4.39 11.03
N PRO A 13 -11.44 -5.34 11.97
CA PRO A 13 -10.41 -5.15 12.99
C PRO A 13 -8.99 -5.01 12.42
N ALA A 14 -8.72 -5.53 11.22
CA ALA A 14 -7.42 -5.40 10.58
C ALA A 14 -7.11 -3.94 10.20
N ASP A 15 -8.13 -3.15 9.86
CA ASP A 15 -7.99 -1.73 9.55
C ASP A 15 -7.60 -0.94 10.80
N VAL A 16 -8.14 -1.30 11.98
CA VAL A 16 -7.73 -0.71 13.27
C VAL A 16 -6.24 -0.95 13.55
N PHE A 17 -5.75 -2.16 13.27
CA PHE A 17 -4.33 -2.48 13.42
C PHE A 17 -3.47 -1.69 12.41
N ALA A 18 -3.90 -1.60 11.14
CA ALA A 18 -3.20 -0.84 10.11
C ALA A 18 -3.16 0.66 10.39
N TRP A 19 -4.27 1.21 10.91
CA TRP A 19 -4.33 2.58 11.39
C TRP A 19 -3.32 2.81 12.51
N ALA A 20 -3.29 1.95 13.53
CA ALA A 20 -2.38 2.12 14.67
C ALA A 20 -0.90 2.02 14.27
N LEU A 21 -0.56 1.12 13.35
CA LEU A 21 0.78 1.06 12.74
C LEU A 21 1.15 2.39 12.07
N THR A 22 0.21 2.97 11.31
CA THR A 22 0.42 4.23 10.59
C THR A 22 0.63 5.37 11.57
N VAL A 23 -0.24 5.50 12.58
CA VAL A 23 -0.15 6.54 13.63
C VAL A 23 1.18 6.44 14.38
N ALA A 24 1.58 5.23 14.80
CA ALA A 24 2.86 5.03 15.48
C ALA A 24 4.05 5.40 14.59
N TYR A 25 4.02 5.04 13.30
CA TYR A 25 5.07 5.40 12.35
C TYR A 25 5.17 6.91 12.12
N VAL A 26 4.05 7.60 11.85
CA VAL A 26 4.09 9.06 11.61
C VAL A 26 4.50 9.83 12.86
N THR A 27 4.23 9.29 14.04
CA THR A 27 4.59 9.91 15.32
C THR A 27 6.07 9.74 15.64
N THR A 28 6.64 8.56 15.40
CA THR A 28 8.00 8.21 15.85
C THR A 28 9.05 8.22 14.74
N GLY A 29 8.60 8.23 13.48
CA GLY A 29 9.43 8.03 12.29
C GLY A 29 9.97 6.61 12.12
N ARG A 30 9.52 5.64 12.95
CA ARG A 30 10.04 4.27 12.98
C ARG A 30 8.90 3.26 12.87
N PRO A 31 9.06 2.17 12.10
CA PRO A 31 8.06 1.10 12.08
C PRO A 31 7.99 0.42 13.45
N PRO A 32 6.80 0.20 14.04
CA PRO A 32 6.67 -0.37 15.38
C PRO A 32 7.22 -1.81 15.51
N PHE A 33 7.26 -2.54 14.41
CA PHE A 33 7.86 -3.88 14.34
C PHE A 33 9.20 -3.86 13.61
N GLY A 34 9.89 -2.72 13.58
CA GLY A 34 11.21 -2.56 12.97
C GLY A 34 11.25 -2.79 11.46
N THR A 35 12.47 -2.87 10.92
CA THR A 35 12.75 -3.09 9.50
C THR A 35 13.48 -4.43 9.30
N GLY A 36 13.76 -4.79 8.04
CA GLY A 36 14.46 -6.01 7.67
C GLY A 36 13.70 -6.81 6.61
N PRO A 37 14.12 -8.05 6.35
CA PRO A 37 13.40 -8.91 5.42
C PRO A 37 11.97 -9.22 5.94
N ALA A 38 11.07 -9.52 5.00
CA ALA A 38 9.62 -9.51 5.25
C ALA A 38 9.16 -10.60 6.23
N GLU A 39 9.73 -11.79 6.14
CA GLU A 39 9.55 -12.92 7.06
C GLU A 39 9.87 -12.56 8.52
N ALA A 40 10.90 -11.76 8.76
CA ALA A 40 11.36 -11.36 10.08
C ALA A 40 10.39 -10.32 10.65
N VAL A 41 9.98 -9.33 9.84
CA VAL A 41 8.95 -8.36 10.25
C VAL A 41 7.63 -9.08 10.55
N LEU A 42 7.20 -10.01 9.69
CA LEU A 42 5.98 -10.79 9.91
C LEU A 42 6.08 -11.67 11.16
N HIS A 43 7.24 -12.28 11.41
CA HIS A 43 7.49 -13.01 12.65
C HIS A 43 7.27 -12.11 13.88
N ARG A 44 7.81 -10.89 13.86
CA ARG A 44 7.62 -9.92 14.96
C ARG A 44 6.16 -9.51 15.12
N VAL A 45 5.46 -9.21 14.02
CA VAL A 45 4.02 -8.92 14.05
C VAL A 45 3.22 -10.05 14.71
N LEU A 46 3.60 -11.30 14.48
CA LEU A 46 2.90 -12.46 15.04
C LEU A 46 3.24 -12.73 16.52
N HIS A 47 4.48 -12.44 16.96
CA HIS A 47 5.00 -12.99 18.22
C HIS A 47 5.53 -11.95 19.21
N GLU A 48 5.89 -10.75 18.74
CA GLU A 48 6.51 -9.70 19.55
C GLU A 48 5.52 -8.56 19.82
N GLU A 49 5.90 -7.68 20.75
CA GLU A 49 5.15 -6.47 21.05
C GLU A 49 5.69 -5.31 20.19
N PRO A 50 4.83 -4.33 19.81
CA PRO A 50 5.27 -3.17 19.06
C PRO A 50 6.13 -2.23 19.92
N ASP A 51 7.18 -1.68 19.33
CA ASP A 51 7.90 -0.54 19.90
C ASP A 51 7.05 0.73 19.77
N LEU A 52 6.68 1.31 20.92
CA LEU A 52 5.90 2.55 21.03
C LEU A 52 6.69 3.65 21.75
N ASP A 53 8.01 3.54 21.81
CA ASP A 53 8.85 4.56 22.43
C ASP A 53 8.86 5.86 21.61
N GLY A 54 8.55 6.96 22.30
CA GLY A 54 8.37 8.27 21.68
C GLY A 54 6.94 8.59 21.24
N VAL A 55 5.99 7.65 21.40
CA VAL A 55 4.56 7.97 21.24
C VAL A 55 4.09 8.88 22.40
N PRO A 56 3.33 9.96 22.13
CA PRO A 56 2.72 10.79 23.15
C PRO A 56 1.89 9.98 24.14
N ALA A 57 2.00 10.31 25.43
CA ALA A 57 1.36 9.55 26.50
C ALA A 57 -0.15 9.33 26.29
N HIS A 58 -0.87 10.34 25.81
CA HIS A 58 -2.32 10.28 25.56
C HIS A 58 -2.73 9.28 24.45
N LEU A 59 -1.81 8.90 23.56
CA LEU A 59 -2.09 7.90 22.50
C LEU A 59 -1.56 6.51 22.86
N LYS A 60 -0.66 6.41 23.84
CA LYS A 60 0.10 5.17 24.07
C LYS A 60 -0.82 4.00 24.38
N GLU A 61 -1.77 4.16 25.30
CA GLU A 61 -2.73 3.12 25.67
C GLU A 61 -3.67 2.75 24.51
N LEU A 62 -4.15 3.76 23.77
CA LEU A 62 -5.02 3.57 22.62
C LEU A 62 -4.32 2.73 21.53
N LEU A 63 -3.07 3.08 21.20
CA LEU A 63 -2.27 2.34 20.21
C LEU A 63 -1.91 0.94 20.70
N THR A 64 -1.59 0.76 21.98
CA THR A 64 -1.36 -0.58 22.55
C THR A 64 -2.59 -1.47 22.38
N SER A 65 -3.79 -0.96 22.68
CA SER A 65 -5.03 -1.74 22.50
C SER A 65 -5.35 -2.04 21.03
N ALA A 66 -5.12 -1.07 20.14
CA ALA A 66 -5.35 -1.21 18.71
C ALA A 66 -4.34 -2.16 18.02
N LEU A 67 -3.13 -2.28 18.56
CA LEU A 67 -2.10 -3.22 18.11
C LEU A 67 -2.17 -4.60 18.77
N SER A 68 -3.27 -4.90 19.48
CA SER A 68 -3.51 -6.25 20.00
C SER A 68 -3.48 -7.30 18.90
N ARG A 69 -2.80 -8.43 19.17
CA ARG A 69 -2.77 -9.60 18.28
C ARG A 69 -4.12 -10.30 18.14
N SER A 70 -4.95 -10.20 19.18
CA SER A 70 -6.34 -10.64 19.22
C SER A 70 -7.24 -9.57 18.58
N PRO A 71 -7.88 -9.84 17.43
CA PRO A 71 -8.79 -8.88 16.78
C PRO A 71 -9.93 -8.41 17.70
N GLU A 72 -10.47 -9.31 18.52
CA GLU A 72 -11.57 -9.09 19.46
C GLU A 72 -11.23 -8.17 20.64
N ARG A 73 -9.93 -7.96 20.90
CA ARG A 73 -9.45 -7.06 21.97
C ARG A 73 -9.20 -5.64 21.48
N ARG A 74 -9.30 -5.40 20.17
CA ARG A 74 -9.08 -4.06 19.60
C ARG A 74 -10.32 -3.18 19.85
N PRO A 75 -10.14 -1.88 20.09
CA PRO A 75 -11.25 -0.94 20.14
C PRO A 75 -12.00 -0.92 18.81
N THR A 76 -13.30 -0.66 18.88
CA THR A 76 -14.10 -0.41 17.67
C THR A 76 -13.72 0.94 17.06
N PRO A 77 -13.94 1.16 15.75
CA PRO A 77 -13.72 2.47 15.15
C PRO A 77 -14.48 3.61 15.86
N GLY A 78 -15.69 3.34 16.37
CA GLY A 78 -16.45 4.32 17.15
C GLY A 78 -15.79 4.68 18.48
N HIS A 79 -15.19 3.70 19.16
CA HIS A 79 -14.42 3.94 20.39
C HIS A 79 -13.11 4.67 20.10
N LEU A 80 -12.41 4.36 19.01
CA LEU A 80 -11.24 5.14 18.59
C LEU A 80 -11.60 6.61 18.38
N LEU A 81 -12.72 6.87 17.72
CA LEU A 81 -13.18 8.22 17.45
C LEU A 81 -13.49 8.99 18.75
N SER A 82 -14.10 8.34 19.74
CA SER A 82 -14.38 9.01 21.03
C SER A 82 -13.11 9.37 21.80
N GLU A 83 -12.05 8.57 21.72
CA GLU A 83 -10.80 8.83 22.45
C GLU A 83 -9.89 9.88 21.78
N LEU A 84 -10.12 10.20 20.49
CA LEU A 84 -9.28 11.15 19.77
C LEU A 84 -9.62 12.61 20.09
N PRO A 85 -8.61 13.49 20.26
CA PRO A 85 -8.82 14.92 20.48
C PRO A 85 -9.67 15.55 19.37
N GLY A 86 -10.68 16.34 19.74
CA GLY A 86 -11.61 17.01 18.82
C GLY A 86 -12.98 16.33 18.64
N ALA A 87 -13.09 15.03 18.93
CA ALA A 87 -14.39 14.35 18.98
C ALA A 87 -15.18 14.65 20.27
N GLN A 88 -14.49 15.11 21.31
CA GLN A 88 -15.04 15.42 22.64
C GLN A 88 -15.46 16.90 22.78
N ASP A 89 -15.34 17.71 21.71
CA ASP A 89 -15.63 19.14 21.79
C ASP A 89 -17.17 19.37 21.79
N PRO A 90 -17.77 19.96 22.85
CA PRO A 90 -19.23 20.01 23.01
C PRO A 90 -20.00 20.75 21.90
N GLY A 91 -19.29 21.51 21.05
CA GLY A 91 -19.84 22.20 19.88
C GLY A 91 -19.61 21.48 18.55
N THR A 92 -18.83 20.40 18.52
CA THR A 92 -18.50 19.66 17.29
C THR A 92 -19.48 18.50 17.14
N THR A 93 -20.64 18.78 16.56
CA THR A 93 -21.48 17.71 15.98
C THR A 93 -20.83 17.23 14.69
N LEU A 94 -20.49 15.94 14.61
CA LEU A 94 -20.06 15.34 13.35
C LEU A 94 -21.24 15.35 12.37
N ASP A 95 -21.20 16.27 11.43
CA ASP A 95 -22.09 16.26 10.26
C ASP A 95 -21.61 15.15 9.31
N VAL A 96 -22.29 14.01 9.38
CA VAL A 96 -21.97 12.81 8.58
C VAL A 96 -22.09 13.09 7.08
N ASP A 97 -22.98 13.99 6.67
CA ASP A 97 -23.15 14.36 5.26
C ASP A 97 -22.01 15.27 4.81
N ALA A 98 -21.56 16.20 5.65
CA ALA A 98 -20.37 16.99 5.37
C ALA A 98 -19.11 16.12 5.29
N VAL A 99 -18.93 15.18 6.23
CA VAL A 99 -17.80 14.22 6.19
C VAL A 99 -17.86 13.38 4.92
N SER A 100 -19.04 12.86 4.56
CA SER A 100 -19.23 12.08 3.34
C SER A 100 -18.92 12.90 2.09
N THR A 101 -19.32 14.17 2.06
CA THR A 101 -19.04 15.09 0.96
C THR A 101 -17.54 15.35 0.84
N VAL A 102 -16.86 15.66 1.95
CA VAL A 102 -15.40 15.86 1.97
C VAL A 102 -14.67 14.60 1.51
N LEU A 103 -15.05 13.43 1.99
CA LEU A 103 -14.47 12.18 1.52
C LEU A 103 -14.71 11.98 0.01
N ALA A 104 -15.93 12.23 -0.48
CA ALA A 104 -16.25 12.07 -1.90
C ALA A 104 -15.51 13.07 -2.81
N THR A 105 -15.21 14.28 -2.34
CA THR A 105 -14.61 15.34 -3.17
C THR A 105 -13.10 15.53 -2.96
N ALA A 106 -12.59 15.31 -1.74
CA ALA A 106 -11.20 15.56 -1.39
C ALA A 106 -10.35 14.28 -1.32
N TRP A 107 -10.96 13.10 -1.16
CA TRP A 107 -10.21 11.85 -1.16
C TRP A 107 -9.76 11.49 -2.57
N GLN A 108 -8.53 11.90 -2.90
CA GLN A 108 -7.86 11.43 -4.10
C GLN A 108 -7.08 10.17 -3.76
N MET A 109 -7.60 9.01 -4.18
CA MET A 109 -6.77 7.81 -4.23
C MET A 109 -5.62 8.11 -5.18
N PRO A 110 -4.35 8.03 -4.74
CA PRO A 110 -3.25 8.07 -5.70
C PRO A 110 -3.49 6.94 -6.70
N GLU A 111 -3.45 7.27 -7.99
CA GLU A 111 -3.54 6.27 -9.05
C GLU A 111 -2.54 5.19 -8.71
N ALA A 112 -3.04 3.99 -8.43
CA ALA A 112 -2.28 2.92 -7.80
C ALA A 112 -0.90 2.85 -8.46
N ALA A 113 0.14 3.21 -7.70
CA ALA A 113 1.51 3.24 -8.18
C ALA A 113 1.71 1.97 -9.01
N ALA A 114 1.91 2.15 -10.31
CA ALA A 114 1.80 1.11 -11.33
C ALA A 114 2.21 -0.25 -10.76
N SER A 115 1.25 -1.17 -10.62
CA SER A 115 1.52 -2.50 -10.07
C SER A 115 2.79 -3.07 -10.70
N PRO A 116 3.70 -3.73 -9.96
CA PRO A 116 4.94 -4.27 -10.53
C PRO A 116 4.67 -5.17 -11.76
N ALA A 117 3.47 -5.75 -11.87
CA ALA A 117 2.98 -6.46 -13.04
C ALA A 117 2.87 -5.59 -14.31
N SER A 118 2.42 -4.34 -14.21
CA SER A 118 2.31 -3.44 -15.37
C SER A 118 3.68 -2.93 -15.84
N VAL A 119 4.66 -2.79 -14.94
CA VAL A 119 6.05 -2.43 -15.27
C VAL A 119 6.74 -3.55 -16.06
N LEU A 120 6.56 -4.82 -15.68
CA LEU A 120 7.08 -5.95 -16.46
C LEU A 120 6.38 -6.06 -17.83
N ARG A 121 5.06 -5.84 -17.89
CA ARG A 121 4.28 -5.90 -19.14
C ARG A 121 4.66 -4.80 -20.14
N GLN A 122 5.07 -3.64 -19.67
CA GLN A 122 5.55 -2.55 -20.54
C GLN A 122 6.96 -2.82 -21.10
N ARG A 123 7.83 -3.52 -20.36
CA ARG A 123 9.17 -3.88 -20.85
C ARG A 123 9.10 -4.89 -22.00
N THR A 124 8.22 -5.89 -21.90
CA THR A 124 8.08 -6.93 -22.93
C THR A 124 7.48 -6.39 -24.23
N THR A 125 6.51 -5.48 -24.17
CA THR A 125 5.90 -4.88 -25.36
C THR A 125 6.85 -3.94 -26.10
N ARG A 126 7.65 -3.14 -25.38
CA ARG A 126 8.68 -2.29 -26.00
C ARG A 126 9.79 -3.12 -26.64
N ALA A 127 10.25 -4.20 -26.00
CA ALA A 127 11.23 -5.10 -26.58
C ALA A 127 10.71 -5.78 -27.87
N ALA A 128 9.44 -6.23 -27.87
CA ALA A 128 8.81 -6.81 -29.05
C ALA A 128 8.65 -5.78 -30.19
N ALA A 129 8.27 -4.54 -29.89
CA ALA A 129 8.15 -3.48 -30.89
C ALA A 129 9.51 -3.12 -31.52
N VAL A 130 10.58 -3.01 -30.71
CA VAL A 130 11.94 -2.77 -31.23
C VAL A 130 12.40 -3.93 -32.09
N ALA A 131 12.18 -5.19 -31.67
CA ALA A 131 12.52 -6.36 -32.46
C ALA A 131 11.77 -6.40 -33.80
N ALA A 132 10.47 -6.08 -33.81
CA ALA A 132 9.67 -6.02 -35.03
C ALA A 132 10.15 -4.92 -35.99
N VAL A 133 10.50 -3.74 -35.47
CA VAL A 133 11.06 -2.63 -36.29
C VAL A 133 12.43 -3.01 -36.87
N VAL A 134 13.32 -3.63 -36.08
CA VAL A 134 14.61 -4.13 -36.57
C VAL A 134 14.40 -5.18 -37.66
N LEU A 135 13.47 -6.12 -37.47
CA LEU A 135 13.19 -7.16 -38.46
C LEU A 135 12.68 -6.56 -39.78
N LEU A 136 11.76 -5.58 -39.71
CA LEU A 136 11.22 -4.88 -40.88
C LEU A 136 12.29 -4.07 -41.63
N LEU A 137 13.26 -3.48 -40.92
CA LEU A 137 14.38 -2.77 -41.54
C LEU A 137 15.39 -3.72 -42.19
N THR A 138 15.57 -4.93 -41.65
CA THR A 138 16.46 -5.94 -42.26
C THR A 138 15.86 -6.62 -43.49
N THR A 139 14.55 -6.82 -43.56
CA THR A 139 13.90 -7.47 -44.73
C THR A 139 13.74 -6.50 -45.92
N ALA A 140 13.58 -5.20 -45.67
CA ALA A 140 13.51 -4.18 -46.72
C ALA A 140 14.86 -3.91 -47.42
N GLY A 141 15.99 -4.32 -46.82
CA GLY A 141 17.32 -4.12 -47.40
C GLY A 141 17.77 -5.15 -48.44
N SER A 142 17.03 -6.24 -48.67
CA SER A 142 17.52 -7.37 -49.50
C SER A 142 17.02 -7.38 -50.97
N SER A 143 16.10 -6.50 -51.34
CA SER A 143 15.37 -6.59 -52.62
C SER A 143 15.95 -5.73 -53.76
N GLY A 144 17.27 -5.67 -53.89
CA GLY A 144 17.89 -4.81 -54.92
C GLY A 144 19.16 -5.40 -55.51
N ARG A 145 19.02 -6.36 -56.44
CA ARG A 145 19.84 -6.57 -57.67
C ARG A 145 19.62 -7.98 -58.22
N CYS A 146 18.88 -8.09 -59.32
CA CYS A 146 19.05 -9.15 -60.31
C CYS A 146 18.53 -8.65 -61.66
N CYS A 147 19.43 -8.14 -62.50
CA CYS A 147 19.25 -8.15 -63.95
C CYS A 147 20.09 -9.30 -64.52
N PRO A 148 19.56 -10.16 -65.41
CA PRO A 148 20.35 -11.22 -66.02
C PRO A 148 21.14 -10.66 -67.22
N VAL A 149 22.44 -10.92 -67.24
CA VAL A 149 23.33 -10.73 -68.41
C VAL A 149 23.43 -12.07 -69.13
N THR A 150 23.07 -12.08 -70.41
CA THR A 150 23.20 -13.21 -71.34
C THR A 150 24.65 -13.34 -71.84
N PRO A 151 25.24 -14.55 -71.91
CA PRO A 151 26.52 -14.78 -72.57
C PRO A 151 26.36 -15.09 -74.07
N PRO A 152 27.42 -14.93 -74.89
CA PRO A 152 27.39 -15.18 -76.34
C PRO A 152 27.36 -16.67 -76.70
#